data_AF-A0A9D1RHG6-F1
#
_entry.id   AF-A0A9D1RHG6-F1
#
_cell.length_a   1.000
_cell.length_b   1.000
_cell.length_c   1.000
_cell.angle_alpha   90.00
_cell.angle_beta   90.00
_cell.angle_gamma   90.00
#
_symmetry.space_group_name_H-M   'P 1'
#
loop_
_entity.id
_entity.type
_entity.pdbx_description
1 polymer ?
#
loop_
_entity_poly.entity_id
_entity_poly.type
_entity_poly.pdbx_seq_one_letter_code
_entity_poly.pdbx_strand_id
1 'polypeptide(L)'
;MNDENVLYIFLITVAVLAVVVAVYAILKRALHLSNSKTHKRQSVETERMNTVSEAVNAYGQPEEVIVADPTRVENSNSVILVYDSEGFLVINGVAVPKEDIIDIDIHNVATPYETASYEIRVKMKSEELPSLSVFVGNSSMFAKEIFEQLSGKLKG
;
A
#
# COMPACT_ATOMS: atom_id res chain seq x y z
N MET A 1 -1.26 2.09 61.65
CA MET A 1 -1.63 1.55 60.33
C MET A 1 -0.89 0.23 60.23
N ASN A 2 -1.60 -0.90 60.28
CA ASN A 2 -0.96 -2.22 60.41
C ASN A 2 -0.16 -2.53 59.14
N ASP A 3 1.05 -3.08 59.29
CA ASP A 3 1.95 -3.42 58.18
C ASP A 3 1.28 -4.35 57.15
N GLU A 4 0.33 -5.18 57.60
CA GLU A 4 -0.50 -6.02 56.74
C GLU A 4 -1.36 -5.22 55.75
N ASN A 5 -1.95 -4.10 56.19
CA ASN A 5 -2.78 -3.25 55.33
C ASN A 5 -1.93 -2.52 54.27
N VAL A 6 -0.68 -2.18 54.61
CA VAL A 6 0.26 -1.56 53.66
C VAL A 6 0.66 -2.56 52.57
N LEU A 7 0.89 -3.82 52.94
CA LEU A 7 1.18 -4.90 52.01
C LEU A 7 0.00 -5.17 51.05
N TYR A 8 -1.23 -5.22 51.57
CA TYR A 8 -2.44 -5.41 50.75
C TYR A 8 -2.65 -4.26 49.76
N ILE A 9 -2.50 -3.01 50.20
CA ILE A 9 -2.64 -1.84 49.31
C ILE A 9 -1.60 -1.90 48.19
N PHE A 10 -0.34 -2.24 48.51
CA PHE A 10 0.73 -2.36 47.52
C PHE A 10 0.43 -3.44 46.47
N LEU A 11 -0.02 -4.64 46.90
CA LEU A 11 -0.39 -5.73 46.00
C LEU A 11 -1.56 -5.35 45.08
N ILE A 12 -2.57 -4.65 45.60
CA ILE A 12 -3.70 -4.17 44.80
C ILE A 12 -3.24 -3.17 43.74
N THR A 13 -2.38 -2.20 44.10
CA THR A 13 -1.86 -1.23 43.13
C THR A 13 -1.05 -1.87 42.01
N VAL A 14 -0.20 -2.86 42.32
CA VAL A 14 0.59 -3.58 41.30
C VAL A 14 -0.32 -4.39 40.38
N ALA A 15 -1.33 -5.06 40.93
CA ALA A 15 -2.29 -5.84 40.16
C ALA A 15 -3.09 -4.95 39.19
N VAL A 16 -3.57 -3.77 39.65
CA VAL A 16 -4.28 -2.81 38.79
C VAL A 16 -3.38 -2.30 37.67
N LEU A 17 -2.12 -1.96 37.98
CA LEU A 17 -1.17 -1.50 36.97
C LEU A 17 -0.92 -2.57 35.89
N ALA A 18 -0.74 -3.84 36.30
CA ALA A 18 -0.55 -4.95 35.38
C ALA A 18 -1.76 -5.17 34.45
N VAL A 19 -2.98 -5.03 34.98
CA VAL A 19 -4.21 -5.13 34.18
C VAL A 19 -4.29 -3.99 33.17
N VAL A 20 -3.97 -2.75 33.56
CA VAL A 20 -3.98 -1.60 32.64
C VAL A 20 -2.98 -1.79 31.50
N VAL A 21 -1.77 -2.26 31.80
CA VAL A 21 -0.74 -2.55 30.77
C VAL A 21 -1.18 -3.68 29.85
N ALA A 22 -1.79 -4.74 30.39
CA ALA A 22 -2.31 -5.85 29.58
C ALA A 22 -3.46 -5.39 28.66
N VAL A 23 -4.40 -4.61 29.16
CA VAL A 23 -5.51 -4.05 28.37
C VAL A 23 -4.98 -3.11 27.29
N TYR A 24 -4.02 -2.24 27.62
CA TYR A 24 -3.37 -1.36 26.64
C TYR A 24 -2.62 -2.16 25.56
N ALA A 25 -1.89 -3.20 25.95
CA ALA A 25 -1.18 -4.08 25.01
C ALA A 25 -2.16 -4.83 24.10
N ILE A 26 -3.26 -5.35 24.63
CA ILE A 26 -4.31 -6.03 23.86
C ILE A 26 -4.98 -5.06 22.90
N LEU A 27 -5.34 -3.84 23.34
CA LEU A 27 -5.92 -2.80 22.47
C LEU A 27 -4.96 -2.39 21.34
N LYS A 28 -3.68 -2.16 21.66
CA LYS A 28 -2.67 -1.82 20.65
C LYS A 28 -2.49 -2.95 19.64
N ARG A 29 -2.46 -4.20 20.10
CA ARG A 29 -2.35 -5.37 19.23
C ARG A 29 -3.61 -5.55 18.40
N ALA A 30 -4.79 -5.36 18.99
CA ALA A 30 -6.08 -5.46 18.31
C ALA A 30 -6.23 -4.38 17.24
N LEU A 31 -5.79 -3.14 17.47
CA LEU A 31 -5.76 -2.09 16.45
C LEU A 31 -4.78 -2.43 15.32
N HIS A 32 -3.59 -2.94 15.65
CA HIS A 32 -2.61 -3.35 14.64
C HIS A 32 -3.07 -4.56 13.82
N LEU A 33 -3.81 -5.50 14.44
CA LEU A 33 -4.42 -6.64 13.76
C LEU A 33 -5.72 -6.28 13.03
N SER A 34 -6.44 -5.25 13.49
CA SER A 34 -7.66 -4.73 12.84
C SER A 34 -7.33 -3.87 11.62
N ASN A 35 -6.18 -3.19 11.58
CA ASN A 35 -5.68 -2.56 10.36
C ASN A 35 -5.21 -3.60 9.33
N SER A 36 -4.78 -4.79 9.78
CA SER A 36 -4.38 -5.91 8.89
C SER A 36 -5.55 -6.82 8.49
N LYS A 37 -6.69 -6.74 9.18
CA LYS A 37 -7.89 -7.53 8.87
C LYS A 37 -9.05 -6.58 8.64
N THR A 38 -9.12 -6.11 7.40
CA THR A 38 -10.32 -5.84 6.57
C THR A 38 -10.01 -4.67 5.62
N HIS A 39 -8.92 -4.77 4.84
CA HIS A 39 -9.13 -4.49 3.42
C HIS A 39 -9.97 -5.64 2.93
N LYS A 40 -11.29 -5.42 3.01
CA LYS A 40 -12.31 -6.31 2.50
C LYS A 40 -11.80 -6.77 1.14
N ARG A 41 -11.67 -8.08 0.92
CA ARG A 41 -11.82 -8.68 -0.40
C ARG A 41 -13.22 -8.30 -0.89
N GLN A 42 -13.39 -7.01 -1.17
CA GLN A 42 -14.50 -6.48 -1.88
C GLN A 42 -14.21 -6.94 -3.30
N SER A 43 -15.15 -7.72 -3.83
CA SER A 43 -15.24 -8.14 -5.22
C SER A 43 -14.58 -7.14 -6.15
N VAL A 44 -13.95 -7.63 -7.23
CA VAL A 44 -13.24 -6.88 -8.29
C VAL A 44 -14.23 -6.00 -9.08
N GLU A 45 -14.81 -5.09 -8.36
CA GLU A 45 -15.43 -3.84 -8.75
C GLU A 45 -14.77 -2.81 -7.81
N THR A 46 -13.43 -2.77 -7.86
CA THR A 46 -12.65 -1.74 -7.19
C THR A 46 -13.07 -0.43 -7.82
N GLU A 47 -13.73 0.44 -7.05
CA GLU A 47 -14.04 1.80 -7.47
C GLU A 47 -12.73 2.46 -7.85
N ARG A 48 -12.46 2.54 -9.16
CA ARG A 48 -11.19 3.04 -9.68
C ARG A 48 -11.13 4.52 -9.35
N MET A 49 -10.23 4.87 -8.45
CA MET A 49 -9.98 6.26 -8.11
C MET A 49 -9.35 6.94 -9.30
N ASN A 50 -9.83 8.11 -9.71
CA ASN A 50 -9.31 8.83 -10.88
C ASN A 50 -8.20 9.80 -10.50
N THR A 51 -8.18 10.24 -9.24
CA THR A 51 -7.24 11.24 -8.75
C THR A 51 -6.42 10.70 -7.59
N VAL A 52 -5.22 11.26 -7.39
CA VAL A 52 -4.38 10.98 -6.22
C VAL A 52 -5.09 11.40 -4.94
N SER A 53 -5.85 12.51 -4.97
CA SER A 53 -6.59 12.97 -3.80
C SER A 53 -7.66 11.98 -3.36
N GLU A 54 -8.35 11.31 -4.28
CA GLU A 54 -9.31 10.26 -3.92
C GLU A 54 -8.63 9.10 -3.20
N ALA A 55 -7.48 8.65 -3.71
CA ALA A 55 -6.70 7.59 -3.08
C ALA A 55 -6.17 7.99 -1.70
N VAL A 56 -5.68 9.23 -1.55
CA VAL A 56 -5.21 9.75 -0.26
C VAL A 56 -6.37 9.90 0.73
N ASN A 57 -7.55 10.32 0.28
CA ASN A 57 -8.73 10.41 1.13
C ASN A 57 -9.21 9.02 1.57
N ALA A 58 -9.07 8.01 0.72
CA ALA A 58 -9.49 6.64 1.01
C ALA A 58 -8.51 5.89 1.94
N TYR A 59 -7.19 6.09 1.74
CA TYR A 59 -6.15 5.26 2.35
C TYR A 59 -5.17 6.00 3.26
N GLY A 60 -5.22 7.33 3.29
CA GLY A 60 -4.25 8.16 4.01
C GLY A 60 -3.06 8.56 3.14
N GLN A 61 -2.01 9.07 3.78
CA GLN A 61 -0.80 9.49 3.05
C GLN A 61 0.06 8.27 2.71
N PRO A 62 0.46 8.07 1.44
CA PRO A 62 1.40 7.02 1.06
C PRO A 62 2.78 7.32 1.63
N GLU A 63 3.57 6.30 1.95
CA GLU A 63 4.96 6.51 2.37
C GLU A 63 5.85 6.92 1.20
N GLU A 64 5.50 6.50 -0.01
CA GLU A 64 6.23 6.88 -1.23
C GLU A 64 5.29 7.05 -2.43
N VAL A 65 5.65 7.98 -3.31
CA VAL A 65 4.96 8.22 -4.57
C VAL A 65 5.96 8.06 -5.70
N ILE A 66 5.76 7.05 -6.53
CA ILE A 66 6.54 6.84 -7.75
C ILE A 66 5.80 7.54 -8.88
N VAL A 67 6.41 8.59 -9.44
CA VAL A 67 5.80 9.39 -10.52
C VAL A 67 6.17 8.78 -11.87
N ALA A 68 5.18 8.20 -12.55
CA ALA A 68 5.33 7.57 -13.87
C ALA A 68 5.08 8.55 -15.02
N ASP A 69 4.19 9.54 -14.85
CA ASP A 69 3.99 10.64 -15.80
C ASP A 69 3.98 11.98 -15.06
N PRO A 70 5.08 12.77 -15.12
CA PRO A 70 5.19 14.02 -14.40
C PRO A 70 4.28 15.14 -14.95
N THR A 71 3.66 14.95 -16.13
CA THR A 71 2.77 15.95 -16.73
C THR A 71 1.35 15.92 -16.15
N ARG A 72 1.02 14.85 -15.42
CA ARG A 72 -0.35 14.49 -15.01
C ARG A 72 -0.43 13.99 -13.57
N VAL A 73 0.47 14.43 -12.69
CA VAL A 73 0.70 13.89 -11.33
C VAL A 73 -0.52 13.84 -10.41
N GLU A 74 -1.56 14.62 -10.72
CA GLU A 74 -2.84 14.62 -10.01
C GLU A 74 -3.73 13.41 -10.33
N ASN A 75 -3.48 12.74 -11.46
CA ASN A 75 -4.23 11.58 -11.90
C ASN A 75 -3.67 10.29 -11.28
N SER A 76 -4.53 9.37 -10.89
CA SER A 76 -4.11 8.09 -10.29
C SER A 76 -3.40 7.14 -11.27
N ASN A 77 -3.46 7.42 -12.58
CA ASN A 77 -2.85 6.62 -13.64
C ASN A 77 -1.45 7.11 -14.07
N SER A 78 -0.99 8.23 -13.50
CA SER A 78 0.33 8.81 -13.75
C SER A 78 1.29 8.59 -12.57
N VAL A 79 0.81 8.03 -11.47
CA VAL A 79 1.60 7.74 -10.27
C VAL A 79 1.29 6.35 -9.74
N ILE A 80 2.23 5.81 -8.99
CA ILE A 80 2.05 4.61 -8.17
C ILE A 80 2.22 5.06 -6.73
N LEU A 81 1.18 4.85 -5.91
CA LEU A 81 1.22 5.17 -4.49
C LEU A 81 1.60 3.91 -3.71
N VAL A 82 2.59 4.05 -2.83
CA VAL A 82 3.15 2.95 -2.06
C VAL A 82 2.65 3.06 -0.63
N TYR A 83 1.99 1.98 -0.16
CA TYR A 83 1.49 1.79 1.21
C TYR A 83 2.25 0.59 1.82
N ASP A 84 3.54 0.79 2.09
CA ASP A 84 4.49 -0.25 2.51
C ASP A 84 4.06 -0.87 3.85
N SER A 85 3.62 -0.05 4.80
CA SER A 85 3.20 -0.51 6.14
C SER A 85 1.94 -1.36 6.10
N GLU A 86 1.07 -1.11 5.13
CA GLU A 86 -0.19 -1.83 4.90
C GLU A 86 -0.05 -2.98 3.90
N GLY A 87 1.06 -3.08 3.19
CA GLY A 87 1.37 -4.20 2.28
C GLY A 87 0.66 -4.14 0.92
N PHE A 88 0.25 -2.95 0.46
CA PHE A 88 -0.40 -2.77 -0.84
C PHE A 88 0.14 -1.56 -1.61
N LEU A 89 -0.20 -1.49 -2.90
CA LEU A 89 0.10 -0.39 -3.79
C LEU A 89 -1.20 0.14 -4.40
N VAL A 90 -1.29 1.42 -4.74
CA VAL A 90 -2.35 1.92 -5.62
C VAL A 90 -1.76 2.16 -6.99
N ILE A 91 -2.23 1.40 -7.97
CA ILE A 91 -1.74 1.38 -9.35
C ILE A 91 -2.92 1.68 -10.27
N ASN A 92 -2.84 2.76 -11.05
CA ASN A 92 -3.91 3.16 -11.97
C ASN A 92 -5.28 3.25 -11.27
N GLY A 93 -5.27 3.83 -10.06
CA GLY A 93 -6.47 4.02 -9.25
C GLY A 93 -7.01 2.77 -8.56
N VAL A 94 -6.30 1.64 -8.62
CA VAL A 94 -6.73 0.37 -8.03
C VAL A 94 -5.78 0.01 -6.90
N ALA A 95 -6.32 -0.24 -5.71
CA ALA A 95 -5.54 -0.78 -4.60
C ALA A 95 -5.26 -2.27 -4.82
N VAL A 96 -3.99 -2.64 -4.72
CA VAL A 96 -3.46 -3.94 -5.09
C VAL A 96 -2.55 -4.46 -3.99
N PRO A 97 -2.88 -5.60 -3.34
CA PRO A 97 -1.97 -6.24 -2.41
C PRO A 97 -0.67 -6.62 -3.11
N LYS A 98 0.48 -6.33 -2.48
CA LYS A 98 1.78 -6.69 -3.05
C LYS A 98 1.93 -8.18 -3.26
N GLU A 99 1.35 -8.98 -2.36
CA GLU A 99 1.35 -10.43 -2.43
C GLU A 99 0.60 -10.98 -3.66
N ASP A 100 -0.28 -10.20 -4.27
CA ASP A 100 -1.02 -10.59 -5.47
C ASP A 100 -0.27 -10.24 -6.76
N ILE A 101 0.82 -9.48 -6.69
CA ILE A 101 1.69 -9.16 -7.83
C ILE A 101 2.65 -10.34 -8.06
N ILE A 102 2.61 -10.92 -9.26
CA ILE A 102 3.49 -12.04 -9.64
C ILE A 102 4.76 -11.54 -10.30
N ASP A 103 4.62 -10.52 -11.15
CA ASP A 103 5.68 -10.09 -12.05
C ASP A 103 5.42 -8.64 -12.49
N ILE A 104 6.49 -7.96 -12.88
CA ILE A 104 6.43 -6.63 -13.48
C ILE A 104 7.33 -6.63 -14.73
N ASP A 105 6.88 -5.96 -15.79
CA ASP A 105 7.64 -5.84 -17.03
C ASP A 105 7.51 -4.45 -17.66
N ILE A 106 8.48 -4.11 -18.51
CA ILE A 106 8.44 -2.91 -19.34
C ILE A 106 7.94 -3.33 -20.73
N HIS A 107 6.88 -2.69 -21.20
CA HIS A 107 6.30 -2.96 -22.52
C HIS A 107 6.37 -1.71 -23.41
N ASN A 108 6.88 -1.87 -24.63
CA ASN A 108 6.78 -0.82 -25.65
C ASN A 108 5.47 -1.02 -26.43
N VAL A 109 4.52 -0.11 -26.22
CA VAL A 109 3.19 -0.09 -26.86
C VAL A 109 3.16 0.77 -28.12
N ALA A 110 4.29 1.32 -28.58
CA ALA A 110 4.33 2.15 -29.77
C ALA A 110 3.90 1.38 -31.03
N THR A 111 3.15 2.05 -31.89
CA THR A 111 2.91 1.60 -33.25
C THR A 111 4.26 1.50 -33.98
N PRO A 112 4.49 0.48 -34.83
CA PRO A 112 5.70 0.42 -35.65
C PRO A 112 5.92 1.74 -36.42
N TYR A 113 7.17 2.20 -36.46
CA TYR A 113 7.60 3.46 -37.09
C TYR A 113 7.15 4.76 -36.39
N GLU A 114 6.45 4.67 -35.26
CA GLU A 114 6.17 5.83 -34.39
C GLU A 114 7.23 5.98 -33.29
N THR A 115 7.14 7.08 -32.55
CA THR A 115 7.99 7.29 -31.37
C THR A 115 7.67 6.24 -30.31
N ALA A 116 8.70 5.75 -29.63
CA ALA A 116 8.54 4.77 -28.57
C ALA A 116 7.54 5.25 -27.51
N SER A 117 6.82 4.31 -26.92
CA SER A 117 5.76 4.56 -25.95
C SER A 117 5.78 3.41 -24.96
N TYR A 118 6.19 3.69 -23.73
CA TYR A 118 6.48 2.68 -22.73
C TYR A 118 5.42 2.68 -21.63
N GLU A 119 5.07 1.47 -21.20
CA GLU A 119 4.24 1.21 -20.04
C GLU A 119 4.96 0.24 -19.11
N ILE A 120 4.75 0.39 -17.79
CA ILE A 120 5.02 -0.67 -16.83
C ILE A 120 3.76 -1.51 -16.72
N ARG A 121 3.89 -2.82 -17.00
CA ARG A 121 2.83 -3.79 -16.80
C ARG A 121 3.09 -4.54 -15.49
N VAL A 122 2.08 -4.60 -14.65
CA VAL A 122 2.06 -5.34 -13.39
C VAL A 122 1.14 -6.53 -13.57
N LYS A 123 1.70 -7.74 -13.51
CA LYS A 123 0.95 -9.00 -13.64
C LYS A 123 0.48 -9.46 -12.26
N MET A 124 -0.76 -9.91 -12.22
CA MET A 124 -1.48 -10.26 -11.00
C MET A 124 -1.82 -11.74 -10.94
N LYS A 125 -2.01 -12.27 -9.73
CA LYS A 125 -2.59 -13.60 -9.47
C LYS A 125 -4.08 -13.69 -9.81
N SER A 126 -4.78 -12.57 -9.81
CA SER A 126 -6.22 -12.50 -10.05
C SER A 126 -6.56 -12.82 -11.52
N GLU A 127 -7.53 -13.70 -11.75
CA GLU A 127 -8.07 -13.96 -13.09
C GLU A 127 -8.98 -12.81 -13.58
N GLU A 128 -9.64 -12.09 -12.65
CA GLU A 128 -10.54 -10.98 -12.98
C GLU A 128 -9.78 -9.70 -13.34
N LEU A 129 -8.58 -9.53 -12.79
CA LEU A 129 -7.69 -8.42 -13.11
C LEU A 129 -6.26 -8.96 -13.31
N PRO A 130 -5.97 -9.59 -14.45
CA PRO A 130 -4.71 -10.31 -14.67
C PRO A 130 -3.51 -9.39 -14.85
N SER A 131 -3.74 -8.13 -15.24
CA SER A 131 -2.68 -7.13 -15.32
C SER A 131 -3.19 -5.70 -15.19
N LEU A 132 -2.34 -4.83 -14.66
CA LEU A 132 -2.50 -3.38 -14.68
C LEU A 132 -1.34 -2.74 -15.46
N SER A 133 -1.63 -1.69 -16.21
CA SER A 133 -0.62 -0.88 -16.90
C SER A 133 -0.56 0.52 -16.30
N VAL A 134 0.66 1.07 -16.24
CA VAL A 134 0.94 2.48 -15.95
C VAL A 134 1.79 3.04 -17.09
N PHE A 135 1.33 4.14 -17.69
CA PHE A 135 2.06 4.80 -18.76
C PHE A 135 3.27 5.57 -18.21
N VAL A 136 4.41 5.48 -18.90
CA VAL A 136 5.67 6.10 -18.49
C VAL A 136 6.21 7.11 -19.51
N GLY A 137 5.65 7.16 -20.71
CA GLY A 137 6.13 8.05 -21.77
C GLY A 137 7.08 7.37 -22.75
N ASN A 138 7.90 8.15 -23.44
CA ASN A 138 8.67 7.71 -24.60
C ASN A 138 10.15 7.41 -24.32
N SER A 139 10.60 7.56 -23.07
CA SER A 139 11.99 7.33 -22.68
C SER A 139 12.16 5.94 -22.07
N SER A 140 12.97 5.09 -22.72
CA SER A 140 13.30 3.75 -22.21
C SER A 140 14.11 3.80 -20.92
N MET A 141 14.96 4.83 -20.76
CA MET A 141 15.74 5.05 -19.55
C MET A 141 14.82 5.39 -18.38
N PHE A 142 13.87 6.29 -18.62
CA PHE A 142 12.88 6.66 -17.60
C PHE A 142 11.98 5.46 -17.24
N ALA A 143 11.52 4.70 -18.24
CA ALA A 143 10.78 3.45 -17.99
C ALA A 143 11.58 2.45 -17.14
N LYS A 144 12.89 2.35 -17.37
CA LYS A 144 13.78 1.51 -16.56
C LYS A 144 13.92 2.03 -15.12
N GLU A 145 14.03 3.33 -14.91
CA GLU A 145 14.09 3.93 -13.57
C GLU A 145 12.82 3.66 -12.76
N ILE A 146 11.64 3.82 -13.38
CA ILE A 146 10.35 3.52 -12.73
C ILE A 146 10.22 2.03 -12.43
N PHE A 147 10.64 1.18 -13.37
CA PHE A 147 10.69 -0.26 -13.17
C PHE A 147 11.58 -0.66 -11.98
N GLU A 148 12.78 -0.07 -11.86
CA GLU A 148 13.71 -0.36 -10.78
C GLU A 148 13.17 0.10 -9.41
N GLN A 149 12.54 1.29 -9.35
CA GLN A 149 11.86 1.77 -8.15
C GLN A 149 10.74 0.82 -7.71
N LEU A 150 9.83 0.48 -8.63
CA LEU A 150 8.72 -0.42 -8.34
C LEU A 150 9.23 -1.83 -7.95
N SER A 151 10.23 -2.35 -8.66
CA SER A 151 10.88 -3.62 -8.32
C SER A 151 11.47 -3.61 -6.91
N GLY A 152 12.06 -2.49 -6.50
CA GLY A 152 12.58 -2.30 -5.14
C GLY A 152 11.48 -2.45 -4.09
N LYS A 153 10.29 -1.89 -4.35
CA LYS A 153 9.14 -1.94 -3.44
C LYS A 153 8.48 -3.31 -3.30
N LEU A 154 8.68 -4.20 -4.26
CA LEU A 154 8.13 -5.56 -4.22
C LEU A 154 9.07 -6.57 -3.56
N LYS A 155 10.35 -6.24 -3.36
CA LYS A 155 11.36 -7.14 -2.77
C LYS A 155 11.58 -6.93 -1.26
N GLY A 156 11.10 -5.83 -0.70
CA GLY A 156 11.16 -5.50 0.73
C GLY A 156 9.91 -5.94 1.46
#